data_AF-A0A2C6ABR3-F1
#
_entry.id   AF-A0A2C6ABR3-F1
#
_cell.length_a   1.000
_cell.length_b   1.000
_cell.length_c   1.000
_cell.angle_alpha   90.00
_cell.angle_beta   90.00
_cell.angle_gamma   90.00
#
_symmetry.space_group_name_H-M   'P 1'
#
loop_
_entity.id
_entity.type
_entity.pdbx_description
1 polymer ?
#
loop_
_entity_poly.entity_id
_entity_poly.type
_entity_poly.pdbx_seq_one_letter_code
_entity_poly.pdbx_strand_id
1 'polypeptide(L)'
;MFREQPVPALDAETVSLISLPGCSATNEALAVLDKFNTATASHDADALQHCLFAKQAYWKDTLALTYHLRTFYTPARIATNFLETKQCRGMRDNWKLESASFVPATPVLQFIDVRLSFRTTSPAATCSGRFLLLPVKSDSGALDWKIWILSTTLENLDLYPEDESLLQVPGKSIHGMNRIETDVLIIGGGNAAAALAARLKTLGVDSVMIERNARVGDNWALRYDKMKFHVPTSFAEMPYTSE
;
A
#
# COMPACT_ATOMS: atom_id res chain seq x y z
N MET A 1 15.73 4.48 15.20
CA MET A 1 15.11 4.61 13.86
C MET A 1 15.27 6.00 13.23
N PHE A 2 14.50 7.05 13.58
CA PHE A 2 14.63 8.38 12.90
C PHE A 2 16.00 9.06 13.06
N ARG A 3 16.72 8.81 14.16
CA ARG A 3 18.10 9.31 14.35
C ARG A 3 19.15 8.56 13.51
N GLU A 4 18.87 7.30 13.16
CA GLU A 4 19.80 6.45 12.38
C GLU A 4 19.56 6.60 10.87
N GLN A 5 18.32 6.92 10.49
CA GLN A 5 17.88 7.09 9.12
C GLN A 5 16.97 8.33 9.05
N PRO A 6 17.57 9.54 9.03
CA PRO A 6 16.79 10.77 8.94
C PRO A 6 16.04 10.84 7.62
N VAL A 7 14.92 11.55 7.62
CA VAL A 7 14.19 11.88 6.39
C VAL A 7 15.13 12.70 5.49
N PRO A 8 15.21 12.40 4.18
CA PRO A 8 16.06 13.16 3.26
C PRO A 8 15.72 14.65 3.28
N ALA A 9 16.75 15.48 3.33
CA ALA A 9 16.64 16.93 3.24
C ALA A 9 17.36 17.39 1.96
N LEU A 10 16.61 18.07 1.09
CA LEU A 10 17.11 18.66 -0.15
C LEU A 10 17.90 19.94 0.17
N ASP A 11 19.03 20.11 -0.51
CA ASP A 11 19.76 21.37 -0.47
C ASP A 11 19.08 22.45 -1.33
N ALA A 12 19.47 23.72 -1.09
CA ALA A 12 18.86 24.87 -1.76
C ALA A 12 19.05 24.84 -3.29
N GLU A 13 20.14 24.26 -3.77
CA GLU A 13 20.43 24.15 -5.20
C GLU A 13 19.48 23.16 -5.87
N THR A 14 19.30 21.97 -5.27
CA THR A 14 18.35 20.95 -5.74
C THR A 14 16.93 21.51 -5.78
N VAL A 15 16.51 22.23 -4.73
CA VAL A 15 15.20 22.88 -4.69
C VAL A 15 15.03 23.92 -5.81
N SER A 16 16.08 24.68 -6.13
CA SER A 16 16.03 25.67 -7.21
C SER A 16 15.83 25.04 -8.59
N LEU A 17 16.42 23.86 -8.83
CA LEU A 17 16.31 23.12 -10.09
C LEU A 17 14.90 22.53 -10.32
N ILE A 18 14.18 22.20 -9.26
CA ILE A 18 12.79 21.69 -9.34
C ILE A 18 11.82 22.76 -9.85
N SER A 19 12.11 24.03 -9.54
CA SER A 19 11.20 25.16 -9.80
C SER A 19 11.20 25.62 -11.27
N LEU A 20 11.91 24.92 -12.16
CA LEU A 20 12.03 25.29 -13.57
C LEU A 20 10.76 24.90 -14.37
N PRO A 21 10.22 25.80 -15.21
CA PRO A 21 9.07 25.52 -16.05
C PRO A 21 9.42 24.44 -17.09
N GLY A 22 8.88 23.23 -16.91
CA GLY A 22 9.15 22.08 -17.81
C GLY A 22 9.08 20.71 -17.13
N CYS A 23 9.26 20.64 -15.80
CA CYS A 23 9.07 19.41 -15.03
C CYS A 23 7.58 19.11 -14.84
N SER A 24 6.95 18.47 -15.83
CA SER A 24 5.65 17.81 -15.60
C SER A 24 5.89 16.60 -14.72
N ALA A 25 5.32 16.58 -13.51
CA ALA A 25 5.45 15.46 -12.57
C ALA A 25 5.11 14.11 -13.22
N THR A 26 4.14 14.11 -14.13
CA THR A 26 3.75 12.95 -14.94
C THR A 26 4.87 12.51 -15.88
N ASN A 27 5.54 13.43 -16.58
CA ASN A 27 6.60 13.08 -17.52
C ASN A 27 7.81 12.49 -16.79
N GLU A 28 8.19 13.08 -15.65
CA GLU A 28 9.28 12.58 -14.81
C GLU A 28 8.95 11.22 -14.21
N ALA A 29 7.70 11.03 -13.75
CA ALA A 29 7.23 9.74 -13.27
C ALA A 29 7.24 8.67 -14.36
N LEU A 30 6.81 9.00 -15.59
CA LEU A 30 6.88 8.09 -16.74
C LEU A 30 8.32 7.72 -17.07
N ALA A 31 9.24 8.68 -17.10
CA ALA A 31 10.65 8.41 -17.41
C ALA A 31 11.29 7.45 -16.39
N VAL A 32 10.96 7.60 -15.10
CA VAL A 32 11.42 6.65 -14.06
C VAL A 32 10.73 5.29 -14.20
N LEU A 33 9.42 5.28 -14.48
CA LEU A 33 8.64 4.06 -14.67
C LEU A 33 9.14 3.25 -15.86
N ASP A 34 9.51 3.89 -16.97
CA ASP A 34 10.03 3.23 -18.17
C ASP A 34 11.39 2.58 -17.90
N LYS A 35 12.29 3.27 -17.17
CA LYS A 35 13.56 2.69 -16.72
C LYS A 35 13.34 1.50 -15.80
N PHE A 36 12.39 1.62 -14.86
CA PHE A 36 12.02 0.55 -13.93
C PHE A 36 11.43 -0.66 -14.67
N ASN A 37 10.47 -0.46 -15.57
CA ASN A 37 9.86 -1.51 -16.39
C ASN A 37 10.92 -2.19 -17.27
N THR A 38 11.82 -1.42 -17.88
CA THR A 38 12.93 -1.98 -18.68
C THR A 38 13.84 -2.86 -17.84
N ALA A 39 14.33 -2.35 -16.71
CA ALA A 39 15.23 -3.10 -15.81
C ALA A 39 14.58 -4.37 -15.26
N THR A 40 13.29 -4.30 -14.91
CA THR A 40 12.56 -5.45 -14.39
C THR A 40 12.22 -6.47 -15.48
N ALA A 41 12.02 -6.04 -16.73
CA ALA A 41 11.81 -6.93 -17.88
C ALA A 41 13.11 -7.63 -18.30
N SER A 42 14.25 -6.94 -18.26
CA SER A 42 15.57 -7.50 -18.57
C SER A 42 16.18 -8.30 -17.43
N HIS A 43 15.52 -8.40 -16.27
CA HIS A 43 16.06 -9.01 -15.04
C HIS A 43 17.41 -8.40 -14.61
N ASP A 44 17.61 -7.10 -14.87
CA ASP A 44 18.84 -6.38 -14.57
C ASP A 44 18.77 -5.76 -13.17
N ALA A 45 19.42 -6.44 -12.22
CA ALA A 45 19.47 -5.99 -10.82
C ALA A 45 20.21 -4.66 -10.65
N ASP A 46 21.25 -4.42 -11.45
CA ASP A 46 22.03 -3.19 -11.36
C ASP A 46 21.22 -2.00 -11.90
N ALA A 47 20.59 -2.14 -13.07
CA ALA A 47 19.73 -1.10 -13.61
C ALA A 47 18.54 -0.78 -12.69
N LEU A 48 17.94 -1.80 -12.07
CA LEU A 48 16.88 -1.62 -11.09
C LEU A 48 17.39 -0.90 -9.83
N GLN A 49 18.57 -1.28 -9.34
CA GLN A 49 19.22 -0.61 -8.22
C GLN A 49 19.48 0.87 -8.52
N HIS A 50 19.88 1.22 -9.75
CA HIS A 50 20.14 2.60 -10.17
C HIS A 50 18.87 3.47 -10.25
N CYS A 51 17.68 2.86 -10.31
CA CYS A 51 16.41 3.59 -10.22
C CYS A 51 16.09 4.03 -8.78
N LEU A 52 16.69 3.38 -7.78
CA LEU A 52 16.43 3.61 -6.36
C LEU A 52 17.34 4.71 -5.80
N PHE A 53 16.88 5.40 -4.76
CA PHE A 53 17.69 6.42 -4.09
C PHE A 53 18.87 5.77 -3.35
N ALA A 54 20.09 6.02 -3.85
CA ALA A 54 21.30 5.31 -3.44
C ALA A 54 21.58 5.36 -1.93
N LYS A 55 21.35 6.52 -1.30
CA LYS A 55 21.65 6.72 0.13
C LYS A 55 20.68 5.97 1.04
N GLN A 56 19.41 5.87 0.64
CA GLN A 56 18.36 5.34 1.49
C GLN A 56 17.13 5.02 0.62
N ALA A 57 16.80 3.74 0.46
CA ALA A 57 15.59 3.33 -0.23
C ALA A 57 14.84 2.28 0.59
N TYR A 58 13.52 2.32 0.50
CA TYR A 58 12.61 1.42 1.18
C TYR A 58 11.65 0.78 0.19
N TRP A 59 11.41 -0.51 0.36
CA TRP A 59 10.29 -1.18 -0.29
C TRP A 59 9.40 -1.81 0.77
N LYS A 60 8.17 -1.32 0.88
CA LYS A 60 7.13 -1.91 1.73
C LYS A 60 6.18 -2.74 0.87
N ASP A 61 6.19 -4.05 1.07
CA ASP A 61 5.23 -4.95 0.45
C ASP A 61 4.10 -5.30 1.43
N THR A 62 2.88 -5.15 0.93
CA THR A 62 1.63 -5.46 1.63
C THR A 62 0.92 -6.56 0.82
N LEU A 63 1.46 -7.77 0.91
CA LEU A 63 0.91 -9.01 0.36
C LEU A 63 0.86 -9.12 -1.18
N ALA A 64 1.36 -8.12 -1.91
CA ALA A 64 1.32 -8.11 -3.37
C ALA A 64 2.35 -9.07 -3.95
N LEU A 65 3.61 -8.95 -3.50
CA LEU A 65 4.73 -9.71 -4.01
C LEU A 65 5.29 -10.74 -3.01
N THR A 66 5.03 -10.55 -1.72
CA THR A 66 5.44 -11.46 -0.64
C THR A 66 4.23 -11.93 0.15
N TYR A 67 4.33 -13.08 0.84
CA TYR A 67 3.25 -13.59 1.70
C TYR A 67 3.21 -12.98 3.11
N HIS A 68 4.03 -11.96 3.37
CA HIS A 68 4.13 -11.32 4.67
C HIS A 68 4.10 -9.81 4.52
N LEU A 69 3.69 -9.10 5.57
CA LEU A 69 3.94 -7.67 5.66
C LEU A 69 5.45 -7.47 5.87
N ARG A 70 6.15 -6.97 4.85
CA ARG A 70 7.61 -6.88 4.87
C ARG A 70 8.10 -5.54 4.37
N THR A 71 9.20 -5.07 4.97
CA THR A 71 9.95 -3.92 4.47
C THR A 71 11.38 -4.35 4.16
N PHE A 72 11.82 -4.06 2.94
CA PHE A 72 13.20 -4.21 2.50
C PHE A 72 13.88 -2.85 2.56
N TYR A 73 15.15 -2.89 2.96
CA TYR A 73 16.00 -1.73 3.15
C TYR A 73 17.18 -1.84 2.21
N THR A 74 17.65 -0.70 1.71
CA THR A 74 18.79 -0.54 0.77
C THR A 74 18.46 -0.90 -0.68
N PRO A 75 18.99 -0.13 -1.64
CA PRO A 75 18.78 -0.38 -3.07
C PRO A 75 19.10 -1.81 -3.51
N ALA A 76 20.25 -2.35 -3.11
CA ALA A 76 20.69 -3.69 -3.51
C ALA A 76 19.72 -4.79 -3.08
N ARG A 77 19.33 -4.79 -1.79
CA ARG A 77 18.38 -5.79 -1.29
C ARG A 77 17.01 -5.64 -1.93
N ILE A 78 16.55 -4.41 -2.16
CA ILE A 78 15.28 -4.17 -2.86
C ILE A 78 15.35 -4.77 -4.27
N ALA A 79 16.37 -4.44 -5.06
CA ALA A 79 16.49 -4.92 -6.44
C ALA A 79 16.50 -6.46 -6.52
N THR A 80 17.36 -7.13 -5.73
CA THR A 80 17.44 -8.59 -5.71
C THR A 80 16.11 -9.24 -5.30
N ASN A 81 15.52 -8.82 -4.17
CA ASN A 81 14.29 -9.43 -3.67
C ASN A 81 13.08 -9.11 -4.56
N PHE A 82 13.06 -7.94 -5.17
CA PHE A 82 11.97 -7.56 -6.08
C PHE A 82 11.97 -8.45 -7.32
N LEU A 83 13.13 -8.67 -7.95
CA LEU A 83 13.23 -9.54 -9.13
C LEU A 83 12.85 -10.99 -8.83
N GLU A 84 13.30 -11.52 -7.69
CA GLU A 84 12.95 -12.87 -7.24
C GLU A 84 11.43 -13.00 -7.00
N THR A 85 10.86 -12.09 -6.21
CA THR A 85 9.43 -12.16 -5.83
C THR A 85 8.51 -11.86 -7.01
N LYS A 86 8.88 -10.94 -7.91
CA LYS A 86 8.21 -10.72 -9.21
C LYS A 86 8.05 -12.03 -9.97
N GLN A 87 9.13 -12.82 -10.07
CA GLN A 87 9.13 -14.10 -10.77
C GLN A 87 8.22 -15.11 -10.08
N CYS A 88 8.33 -15.24 -8.75
CA CYS A 88 7.47 -16.14 -7.95
C CYS A 88 5.98 -15.84 -8.09
N ARG A 89 5.61 -14.56 -8.29
CA ARG A 89 4.23 -14.11 -8.45
C ARG A 89 3.75 -14.08 -9.89
N GLY A 90 4.63 -14.44 -10.83
CA GLY A 90 4.36 -14.45 -12.26
C GLY A 90 3.93 -13.09 -12.78
N MET A 91 4.50 -12.00 -12.27
CA MET A 91 4.25 -10.65 -12.75
C MET A 91 5.03 -10.42 -14.05
N ARG A 92 4.31 -10.49 -15.18
CA ARG A 92 4.87 -10.42 -16.54
C ARG A 92 4.60 -9.08 -17.22
N ASP A 93 3.50 -8.44 -16.87
CA ASP A 93 3.08 -7.18 -17.47
C ASP A 93 3.88 -6.00 -16.89
N ASN A 94 4.00 -4.96 -17.71
CA ASN A 94 4.56 -3.69 -17.28
C ASN A 94 3.62 -2.99 -16.31
N TRP A 95 4.21 -2.26 -15.37
CA TRP A 95 3.46 -1.40 -14.45
C TRP A 95 2.93 -0.20 -15.21
N LYS A 96 1.71 0.23 -14.86
CA LYS A 96 1.03 1.35 -15.49
C LYS A 96 0.99 2.53 -14.54
N LEU A 97 1.16 3.74 -15.09
CA LEU A 97 0.97 4.99 -14.35
C LEU A 97 -0.52 5.30 -14.24
N GLU A 98 -1.01 5.46 -13.01
CA GLU A 98 -2.38 5.90 -12.73
C GLU A 98 -2.44 7.42 -12.52
N SER A 99 -1.48 7.96 -11.77
CA SER A 99 -1.37 9.40 -11.54
C SER A 99 -0.01 9.77 -10.97
N ALA A 100 0.43 11.00 -11.22
CA ALA A 100 1.59 11.58 -10.57
C ALA A 100 1.28 13.00 -10.09
N SER A 101 1.72 13.35 -8.89
CA SER A 101 1.54 14.68 -8.31
C SER A 101 2.82 15.13 -7.61
N PHE A 102 3.23 16.37 -7.88
CA PHE A 102 4.31 17.00 -7.15
C PHE A 102 3.84 17.42 -5.75
N VAL A 103 4.62 17.09 -4.72
CA VAL A 103 4.29 17.31 -3.31
C VAL A 103 5.45 18.06 -2.62
N PRO A 104 5.29 19.38 -2.37
CA PRO A 104 6.23 20.16 -1.56
C PRO A 104 5.88 20.03 -0.07
N ALA A 105 6.15 18.86 0.53
CA ALA A 105 5.78 18.58 1.91
C ALA A 105 6.42 19.56 2.92
N THR A 106 7.67 19.95 2.67
CA THR A 106 8.36 21.05 3.39
C THR A 106 9.33 21.77 2.43
N PRO A 107 9.91 22.93 2.79
CA PRO A 107 10.91 23.59 1.95
C PRO A 107 12.11 22.70 1.56
N VAL A 108 12.45 21.73 2.42
CA VAL A 108 13.58 20.80 2.23
C VAL A 108 13.13 19.37 1.90
N LEU A 109 11.84 19.12 1.72
CA LEU A 109 11.32 17.80 1.32
C LEU A 109 10.26 17.99 0.25
N GLN A 110 10.68 17.77 -0.99
CA GLN A 110 9.85 17.89 -2.18
C GLN A 110 10.02 16.62 -3.00
N PHE A 111 8.92 16.00 -3.41
CA PHE A 111 8.94 14.72 -4.12
C PHE A 111 7.78 14.62 -5.10
N ILE A 112 7.84 13.66 -6.02
CA ILE A 112 6.68 13.27 -6.83
C ILE A 112 6.06 12.02 -6.21
N ASP A 113 4.78 12.11 -5.90
CA ASP A 113 3.95 10.99 -5.47
C ASP A 113 3.32 10.33 -6.69
N VAL A 114 3.65 9.08 -6.94
CA VAL A 114 3.27 8.33 -8.14
C VAL A 114 2.42 7.13 -7.73
N ARG A 115 1.19 7.04 -8.25
CA ARG A 115 0.33 5.85 -8.13
C ARG A 115 0.43 5.00 -9.39
N LEU A 116 0.54 3.70 -9.19
CA LEU A 116 0.76 2.71 -10.23
C LEU A 116 -0.21 1.55 -10.07
N SER A 117 -0.45 0.82 -11.14
CA SER A 117 -1.16 -0.46 -11.11
C SER A 117 -0.35 -1.56 -11.80
N PHE A 118 -0.52 -2.79 -11.31
CA PHE A 118 0.05 -3.99 -11.92
C PHE A 118 -0.79 -5.22 -11.56
N ARG A 119 -0.45 -6.37 -12.17
CA ARG A 119 -1.13 -7.65 -11.92
C ARG A 119 -0.14 -8.76 -11.60
N THR A 120 -0.57 -9.72 -10.82
CA THR A 120 0.13 -11.00 -10.60
C THR A 120 -0.67 -12.14 -11.23
N THR A 121 -0.04 -13.29 -11.45
CA THR A 121 -0.69 -14.49 -11.99
C THR A 121 -0.67 -15.68 -11.03
N SER A 122 0.17 -15.65 -9.99
CA SER A 122 0.24 -16.70 -8.97
C SER A 122 0.18 -16.11 -7.54
N PRO A 123 -1.03 -15.94 -6.96
CA PRO A 123 -2.34 -16.06 -7.61
C PRO A 123 -2.62 -14.88 -8.55
N ALA A 124 -3.66 -15.04 -9.38
CA ALA A 124 -4.17 -13.97 -10.21
C ALA A 124 -4.74 -12.86 -9.31
N ALA A 125 -4.22 -11.64 -9.44
CA ALA A 125 -4.62 -10.54 -8.58
C ALA A 125 -4.42 -9.17 -9.23
N THR A 126 -5.23 -8.22 -8.77
CA THR A 126 -5.06 -6.79 -9.04
C THR A 126 -4.29 -6.16 -7.88
N CYS A 127 -3.23 -5.43 -8.21
CA CYS A 127 -2.33 -4.82 -7.23
C CYS A 127 -2.13 -3.33 -7.54
N SER A 128 -1.87 -2.55 -6.48
CA SER A 128 -1.43 -1.17 -6.60
C SER A 128 0.05 -1.04 -6.23
N GLY A 129 0.70 -0.08 -6.87
CA GLY A 129 2.05 0.35 -6.60
C GLY A 129 2.09 1.83 -6.26
N ARG A 130 3.09 2.24 -5.47
CA ARG A 130 3.36 3.65 -5.22
C ARG A 130 4.85 3.91 -5.23
N PHE A 131 5.29 4.94 -5.96
CA PHE A 131 6.62 5.49 -5.82
C PHE A 131 6.55 6.85 -5.12
N LEU A 132 7.44 7.10 -4.17
CA LEU A 132 7.84 8.46 -3.82
C LEU A 132 9.18 8.73 -4.49
N LEU A 133 9.20 9.65 -5.45
CA LEU A 133 10.39 10.00 -6.22
C LEU A 133 11.07 11.21 -5.59
N LEU A 134 12.31 11.03 -5.17
CA LEU A 134 13.16 12.12 -4.70
C LEU A 134 14.01 12.68 -5.84
N PRO A 135 14.13 14.01 -5.93
CA PRO A 135 15.06 14.64 -6.84
C PRO A 135 16.50 14.48 -6.32
N VAL A 136 17.41 14.14 -7.22
CA VAL A 136 18.83 13.93 -6.96
C VAL A 136 19.60 14.65 -8.04
N LYS A 137 20.53 15.53 -7.65
CA LYS A 137 21.44 16.17 -8.58
C LYS A 137 22.36 15.11 -9.18
N SER A 138 22.37 15.00 -10.50
CA SER A 138 23.33 14.17 -11.24
C SER A 138 24.65 14.91 -11.44
N ASP A 139 25.70 14.15 -11.80
CA ASP A 139 27.04 14.71 -12.04
C ASP A 139 27.07 15.71 -13.23
N SER A 140 26.09 15.61 -14.14
CA SER A 140 25.94 16.56 -15.26
C SER A 140 25.27 17.88 -14.84
N GLY A 141 24.87 18.01 -13.57
CA GLY A 141 24.13 19.16 -13.05
C GLY A 141 22.62 19.13 -13.33
N ALA A 142 22.14 18.12 -14.07
CA ALA A 142 20.70 17.90 -14.29
C ALA A 142 20.05 17.19 -13.09
N LEU A 143 18.74 17.35 -12.96
CA LEU A 143 17.94 16.68 -11.94
C LEU A 143 17.58 15.26 -12.41
N ASP A 144 17.94 14.25 -11.62
CA ASP A 144 17.44 12.89 -11.77
C ASP A 144 16.37 12.62 -10.71
N TRP A 145 15.36 11.83 -11.04
CA TRP A 145 14.37 11.35 -10.08
C TRP A 145 14.66 9.90 -9.70
N LYS A 146 14.73 9.64 -8.39
CA LYS A 146 15.05 8.32 -7.82
C LYS A 146 13.96 7.85 -6.87
N ILE A 147 13.65 6.55 -6.90
CA ILE A 147 12.64 5.95 -6.02
C ILE A 147 13.20 5.89 -4.59
N TRP A 148 12.63 6.72 -3.70
CA TRP A 148 12.92 6.71 -2.27
C TRP A 148 12.09 5.65 -1.54
N ILE A 149 10.80 5.61 -1.84
CA ILE A 149 9.87 4.63 -1.28
C ILE A 149 9.14 3.94 -2.43
N LEU A 150 9.26 2.62 -2.46
CA LEU A 150 8.40 1.71 -3.21
C LEU A 150 7.37 1.12 -2.24
N SER A 151 6.09 1.19 -2.59
CA SER A 151 5.05 0.41 -1.90
C SER A 151 4.31 -0.46 -2.90
N THR A 152 4.01 -1.69 -2.50
CA THR A 152 3.21 -2.64 -3.27
C THR A 152 2.10 -3.18 -2.39
N THR A 153 0.87 -3.20 -2.91
CA THR A 153 -0.32 -3.62 -2.16
C THR A 153 -1.17 -4.55 -3.00
N LEU A 154 -1.57 -5.68 -2.40
CA LEU A 154 -2.60 -6.55 -2.96
C LEU A 154 -3.96 -5.89 -2.72
N GLU A 155 -4.65 -5.54 -3.80
CA GLU A 155 -5.97 -4.92 -3.72
C GLU A 155 -7.07 -5.98 -3.75
N ASN A 156 -7.01 -6.89 -4.73
CA ASN A 156 -8.04 -7.92 -4.91
C ASN A 156 -7.46 -9.21 -5.50
N LEU A 157 -7.97 -10.36 -5.08
CA LEU A 157 -7.71 -11.66 -5.70
C LEU A 157 -8.76 -11.93 -6.78
N ASP A 158 -8.32 -12.17 -8.02
CA ASP A 158 -9.24 -12.35 -9.16
C ASP A 158 -10.09 -13.62 -9.00
N LEU A 159 -9.58 -14.63 -8.28
CA LEU A 159 -10.27 -15.89 -7.99
C LEU A 159 -11.42 -15.73 -6.99
N TYR A 160 -11.40 -14.67 -6.17
CA TYR A 160 -12.36 -14.44 -5.08
C TYR A 160 -12.80 -12.97 -5.11
N PRO A 161 -13.60 -12.56 -6.12
CA PRO A 161 -14.11 -11.21 -6.17
C PRO A 161 -15.07 -10.95 -5.00
N GLU A 162 -15.02 -9.73 -4.45
CA GLU A 162 -15.98 -9.28 -3.45
C GLU A 162 -17.33 -8.91 -4.11
N ASP A 163 -18.44 -9.35 -3.51
CA ASP A 163 -19.81 -8.93 -3.83
C ASP A 163 -20.39 -8.09 -2.69
N GLU A 164 -20.29 -6.77 -2.82
CA GLU A 164 -20.80 -5.83 -1.82
C GLU A 164 -22.33 -5.87 -1.65
N SER A 165 -23.08 -6.40 -2.62
CA SER A 165 -24.54 -6.50 -2.52
C SER A 165 -24.97 -7.41 -1.36
N LEU A 166 -24.11 -8.38 -0.99
CA LEU A 166 -24.33 -9.25 0.15
C LEU A 166 -24.38 -8.50 1.48
N LEU A 167 -23.78 -7.30 1.58
CA LEU A 167 -23.87 -6.47 2.78
C LEU A 167 -25.32 -6.09 3.11
N GLN A 168 -26.17 -5.94 2.10
CA GLN A 168 -27.60 -5.59 2.25
C GLN A 168 -28.49 -6.78 2.66
N VAL A 169 -27.98 -8.01 2.52
CA VAL A 169 -28.74 -9.23 2.89
C VAL A 169 -28.75 -9.39 4.42
N PRO A 170 -29.89 -9.67 5.07
CA PRO A 170 -29.91 -9.94 6.50
C PRO A 170 -28.97 -11.09 6.90
N GLY A 171 -28.30 -10.96 8.05
CA GLY A 171 -27.48 -12.05 8.58
C GLY A 171 -28.31 -13.27 9.02
N LYS A 172 -27.65 -14.41 9.15
CA LYS A 172 -28.26 -15.64 9.67
C LYS A 172 -28.78 -15.41 11.10
N SER A 173 -30.07 -15.65 11.30
CA SER A 173 -30.64 -15.65 12.66
C SER A 173 -30.15 -16.87 13.41
N ILE A 174 -29.51 -16.67 14.57
CA ILE A 174 -28.99 -17.74 15.43
C ILE A 174 -29.89 -17.99 16.66
N HIS A 175 -30.99 -17.24 16.81
CA HIS A 175 -31.89 -17.39 17.94
C HIS A 175 -32.58 -18.75 17.94
N GLY A 176 -32.51 -19.45 19.08
CA GLY A 176 -33.13 -20.77 19.25
C GLY A 176 -32.35 -21.93 18.64
N MET A 177 -31.12 -21.69 18.14
CA MET A 177 -30.26 -22.77 17.65
C MET A 177 -29.52 -23.46 18.79
N ASN A 178 -29.62 -24.79 18.85
CA ASN A 178 -28.86 -25.61 19.82
C ASN A 178 -27.44 -25.94 19.33
N ARG A 179 -27.18 -25.81 18.02
CA ARG A 179 -25.89 -26.04 17.38
C ARG A 179 -25.71 -25.01 16.28
N ILE A 180 -24.54 -24.38 16.26
CA ILE A 180 -24.13 -23.41 15.24
C ILE A 180 -23.03 -24.07 14.42
N GLU A 181 -23.23 -24.16 13.11
CA GLU A 181 -22.23 -24.56 12.13
C GLU A 181 -21.91 -23.35 11.26
N THR A 182 -20.62 -23.11 11.07
CA THR A 182 -20.10 -21.97 10.31
C THR A 182 -18.67 -22.26 9.84
N ASP A 183 -18.25 -21.64 8.74
CA ASP A 183 -16.89 -21.77 8.22
C ASP A 183 -15.87 -21.01 9.09
N VAL A 184 -16.28 -19.84 9.61
CA VAL A 184 -15.43 -18.97 10.42
C VAL A 184 -16.12 -18.54 11.72
N LEU A 185 -15.50 -18.86 12.86
CA LEU A 185 -15.88 -18.32 14.17
C LEU A 185 -14.97 -17.13 14.54
N ILE A 186 -15.56 -15.95 14.69
CA ILE A 186 -14.87 -14.73 15.10
C ILE A 186 -15.06 -14.52 16.60
N ILE A 187 -13.97 -14.43 17.35
CA ILE A 187 -13.98 -14.22 18.80
C ILE A 187 -13.66 -12.75 19.10
N GLY A 188 -14.64 -12.04 19.68
CA GLY A 188 -14.65 -10.60 19.92
C GLY A 188 -15.48 -9.84 18.88
N GLY A 189 -16.18 -8.80 19.31
CA GLY A 189 -17.08 -7.95 18.53
C GLY A 189 -16.68 -6.48 18.54
N GLY A 190 -15.38 -6.21 18.43
CA GLY A 190 -14.84 -4.85 18.22
C GLY A 190 -14.69 -4.48 16.74
N ASN A 191 -14.12 -3.31 16.46
CA ASN A 191 -14.00 -2.76 15.10
C ASN A 191 -13.31 -3.72 14.11
N ALA A 192 -12.25 -4.40 14.55
CA ALA A 192 -11.53 -5.37 13.72
C ALA A 192 -12.41 -6.57 13.34
N ALA A 193 -13.24 -7.06 14.26
CA ALA A 193 -14.15 -8.16 14.02
C ALA A 193 -15.30 -7.75 13.10
N ALA A 194 -15.85 -6.55 13.28
CA ALA A 194 -16.86 -6.00 12.39
C ALA A 194 -16.32 -5.79 10.96
N ALA A 195 -15.09 -5.26 10.81
CA ALA A 195 -14.42 -5.13 9.52
C ALA A 195 -14.21 -6.49 8.84
N LEU A 196 -13.74 -7.49 9.60
CA LEU A 196 -13.54 -8.85 9.11
C LEU A 196 -14.87 -9.50 8.70
N ALA A 197 -15.91 -9.40 9.53
CA ALA A 197 -17.22 -9.97 9.24
C ALA A 197 -17.85 -9.37 7.98
N ALA A 198 -17.72 -8.05 7.78
CA ALA A 198 -18.17 -7.40 6.55
C ALA A 198 -17.44 -7.97 5.32
N ARG A 199 -16.11 -8.08 5.36
CA ARG A 199 -15.30 -8.68 4.30
C ARG A 199 -15.62 -10.15 4.01
N LEU A 200 -15.78 -10.97 5.06
CA LEU A 200 -16.17 -12.37 4.88
C LEU A 200 -17.54 -12.47 4.21
N LYS A 201 -18.47 -11.58 4.56
CA LYS A 201 -19.78 -11.50 3.94
C LYS A 201 -19.72 -11.11 2.47
N THR A 202 -18.88 -10.15 2.07
CA THR A 202 -18.70 -9.81 0.64
C THR A 202 -18.04 -10.93 -0.15
N LEU A 203 -17.25 -11.79 0.51
CA LEU A 203 -16.67 -13.00 -0.09
C LEU A 203 -17.62 -14.22 -0.06
N GLY A 204 -18.84 -14.07 0.46
CA GLY A 204 -19.80 -15.18 0.60
C GLY A 204 -19.39 -16.26 1.60
N VAL A 205 -18.48 -15.95 2.53
CA VAL A 205 -18.00 -16.89 3.56
C VAL A 205 -18.91 -16.81 4.79
N ASP A 206 -19.47 -17.94 5.21
CA ASP A 206 -20.31 -17.98 6.41
C ASP A 206 -19.46 -17.72 7.65
N SER A 207 -19.91 -16.78 8.47
CA SER A 207 -19.20 -16.43 9.70
C SER A 207 -20.14 -16.09 10.85
N VAL A 208 -19.72 -16.45 12.05
CA VAL A 208 -20.42 -16.11 13.29
C VAL A 208 -19.47 -15.37 14.22
N MET A 209 -19.91 -14.22 14.71
CA MET A 209 -19.17 -13.39 15.63
C MET A 209 -19.75 -13.51 17.04
N ILE A 210 -18.89 -13.77 18.02
CA ILE A 210 -19.27 -13.82 19.44
C ILE A 210 -18.55 -12.72 20.22
N GLU A 211 -19.27 -12.05 21.12
CA GLU A 211 -18.76 -10.97 21.96
C GLU A 211 -19.18 -11.22 23.40
N ARG A 212 -18.29 -10.92 24.35
CA ARG A 212 -18.54 -11.08 25.78
C ARG A 212 -19.38 -9.94 26.36
N ASN A 213 -19.28 -8.75 25.78
CA ASN A 213 -20.05 -7.59 26.20
C ASN A 213 -21.51 -7.72 25.73
N ALA A 214 -22.42 -7.04 26.41
CA ALA A 214 -23.85 -7.13 26.12
C ALA A 214 -24.22 -6.47 24.79
N ARG A 215 -23.47 -5.45 24.35
CA ARG A 215 -23.68 -4.75 23.09
C ARG A 215 -22.38 -4.59 22.31
N VAL A 216 -22.51 -4.61 20.98
CA VAL A 216 -21.39 -4.26 20.08
C VAL A 216 -20.95 -2.84 20.37
N GLY A 217 -19.63 -2.61 20.45
CA GLY A 217 -19.05 -1.30 20.77
C GLY A 217 -18.89 -1.00 22.27
N ASP A 218 -19.39 -1.85 23.17
CA ASP A 218 -19.20 -1.69 24.62
C ASP A 218 -17.71 -1.71 25.02
N ASN A 219 -16.84 -2.32 24.21
CA ASN A 219 -15.39 -2.25 24.39
C ASN A 219 -14.84 -0.81 24.37
N TRP A 220 -15.56 0.11 23.71
CA TRP A 220 -15.31 1.54 23.69
C TRP A 220 -16.25 2.32 24.63
N ALA A 221 -17.54 1.99 24.65
CA ALA A 221 -18.53 2.72 25.44
C ALA A 221 -18.34 2.57 26.96
N LEU A 222 -17.74 1.47 27.42
CA LEU A 222 -17.45 1.20 28.83
C LEU A 222 -16.04 1.66 29.25
N ARG A 223 -15.35 2.46 28.42
CA ARG A 223 -14.09 3.10 28.79
C ARG A 223 -14.36 4.35 29.63
N TYR A 224 -13.28 5.00 30.07
CA TYR A 224 -13.35 6.22 30.88
C TYR A 224 -13.95 7.39 30.08
N ASP A 225 -14.69 8.27 30.76
CA ASP A 225 -15.51 9.35 30.17
C ASP A 225 -14.76 10.31 29.23
N LYS A 226 -13.45 10.47 29.43
CA LYS A 226 -12.61 11.41 28.66
C LYS A 226 -11.88 10.76 27.48
N MET A 227 -12.29 9.57 27.06
CA MET A 227 -11.70 8.91 25.90
C MET A 227 -11.98 9.71 24.62
N LYS A 228 -10.92 10.01 23.87
CA LYS A 228 -10.96 10.68 22.56
C LYS A 228 -9.93 10.04 21.64
N PHE A 229 -10.22 10.00 20.35
CA PHE A 229 -9.22 9.65 19.34
C PHE A 229 -8.19 10.77 19.19
N HIS A 230 -6.94 10.40 18.93
CA HIS A 230 -5.85 11.33 18.61
C HIS A 230 -5.75 11.61 17.10
N VAL A 231 -6.61 10.98 16.31
CA VAL A 231 -6.73 11.14 14.86
C VAL A 231 -8.11 11.68 14.50
N PRO A 232 -8.24 12.41 13.37
CA PRO A 232 -9.55 12.81 12.85
C PRO A 232 -10.43 11.60 12.54
N THR A 233 -11.75 11.79 12.56
CA THR A 233 -12.74 10.73 12.24
C THR A 233 -12.49 10.08 10.89
N SER A 234 -12.04 10.85 9.88
CA SER A 234 -11.71 10.35 8.54
C SER A 234 -10.58 9.32 8.51
N PHE A 235 -9.79 9.19 9.58
CA PHE A 235 -8.76 8.16 9.72
C PHE A 235 -9.26 6.90 10.46
N ALA A 236 -10.52 6.87 10.86
CA ALA A 236 -11.13 5.80 11.65
C ALA A 236 -12.40 5.22 10.99
N GLU A 237 -12.57 5.43 9.69
CA GLU A 237 -13.68 4.88 8.90
C GLU A 237 -13.57 3.34 8.80
N MET A 238 -14.72 2.70 8.66
CA MET A 238 -14.82 1.25 8.51
C MET A 238 -14.81 0.88 7.01
N PRO A 239 -14.44 -0.36 6.64
CA PRO A 239 -14.65 -0.83 5.28
C PRO A 239 -16.11 -0.67 4.86
N TYR A 240 -16.34 -0.32 3.59
CA TYR A 240 -17.67 -0.19 2.98
C TYR A 240 -18.57 0.91 3.57
N THR A 241 -18.01 1.89 4.30
CA THR A 241 -18.79 3.03 4.84
C THR A 241 -18.61 4.34 4.07
N SER A 242 -17.73 4.36 3.07
CA SER A 242 -17.46 5.53 2.24
C SER A 242 -18.32 5.50 0.97
N GLU A 243 -19.30 6.39 0.89
CA GLU A 243 -19.92 6.87 -0.36
C GLU A 243 -19.09 8.01 -0.97
#